data_AF-A0A1Z8A1H0-F1
#
_entry.id   AF-A0A1Z8A1H0-F1
#
_cell.length_a   1.000
_cell.length_b   1.000
_cell.length_c   1.000
_cell.angle_alpha   90.00
_cell.angle_beta   90.00
_cell.angle_gamma   90.00
#
_symmetry.space_group_name_H-M   'P 1'
#
loop_
_entity.id
_entity.type
_entity.pdbx_description
1 polymer ?
#
loop_
_entity_poly.entity_id
_entity_poly.type
_entity_poly.pdbx_seq_one_letter_code
_entity_poly.pdbx_strand_id
1 'polypeptide(L)'
;MLAESGSAALKQSHPPEWHADRLSEARGIVADVAHHPDTLVLLACRVICAHSLDPFERVEALGLIRILATSTPNASPSRVGGAS
;
A
#
# COMPACT_ATOMS: atom_id res chain seq x y z
N MET A 1 -12.36 23.34 -45.54
CA MET A 1 -11.19 22.47 -45.30
C MET A 1 -10.23 23.27 -44.43
N LEU A 2 -9.84 22.93 -43.21
CA LEU A 2 -10.13 21.84 -42.27
C LEU A 2 -9.89 22.46 -40.88
N ALA A 3 -10.69 22.06 -39.91
CA ALA A 3 -10.70 22.58 -38.55
C ALA A 3 -9.32 22.46 -37.88
N GLU A 4 -8.94 23.53 -37.18
CA GLU A 4 -7.89 23.53 -36.16
C GLU A 4 -8.24 22.42 -35.16
N SER A 5 -7.56 21.28 -35.29
CA SER A 5 -7.77 20.14 -34.41
C SER A 5 -7.29 20.51 -33.02
N GLY A 6 -8.24 20.94 -32.20
CA GLY A 6 -8.14 20.90 -30.75
C GLY A 6 -7.95 19.46 -30.29
N SER A 7 -6.73 18.96 -30.38
CA SER A 7 -6.28 17.89 -29.50
C SER A 7 -5.87 18.55 -28.20
N ALA A 8 -6.87 18.87 -27.38
CA ALA A 8 -6.70 18.89 -25.94
C ALA A 8 -6.27 17.47 -25.56
N ALA A 9 -4.96 17.23 -25.66
CA ALA A 9 -4.31 16.06 -25.13
C ALA A 9 -4.79 15.94 -23.70
N LEU A 10 -5.61 14.91 -23.46
CA LEU A 10 -5.97 14.47 -22.13
C LEU A 10 -4.67 14.54 -21.33
N LYS A 11 -4.62 15.46 -20.37
CA LYS A 11 -3.56 15.54 -19.39
C LYS A 11 -3.64 14.24 -18.61
N GLN A 12 -3.09 13.17 -19.17
CA GLN A 12 -2.61 12.05 -18.39
C GLN A 12 -1.52 12.70 -17.55
N SER A 13 -1.92 13.09 -16.34
CA SER A 13 -1.01 13.51 -15.30
C SER A 13 -0.11 12.30 -15.10
N HIS A 14 1.02 12.27 -15.79
CA HIS A 14 2.02 11.25 -15.55
C HIS A 14 2.26 11.28 -14.05
N PRO A 15 1.97 10.18 -13.33
CA PRO A 15 2.30 10.14 -11.92
C PRO A 15 3.79 10.45 -11.84
N PRO A 16 4.19 11.47 -11.07
CA PRO A 16 5.56 11.98 -11.14
C PRO A 16 6.53 10.82 -10.90
N GLU A 17 7.65 10.77 -11.61
CA GLU A 17 8.58 9.62 -11.68
C GLU A 17 8.89 8.98 -10.32
N TRP A 18 8.95 9.79 -9.25
CA TRP A 18 9.14 9.30 -7.89
C TRP A 18 8.07 8.28 -7.42
N HIS A 19 6.85 8.30 -7.97
CA HIS A 19 5.80 7.30 -7.70
C HIS A 19 6.22 5.91 -8.18
N ALA A 20 6.85 5.82 -9.36
CA ALA A 20 7.31 4.56 -9.92
C ALA A 20 8.44 3.98 -9.06
N ASP A 21 9.39 4.82 -8.63
CA ASP A 21 10.48 4.42 -7.74
C ASP A 21 9.96 3.96 -6.37
N ARG A 22 9.03 4.71 -5.77
CA ARG A 22 8.39 4.33 -4.50
C ARG A 22 7.60 3.04 -4.62
N LEU A 23 6.89 2.84 -5.74
CA LEU A 23 6.14 1.62 -5.98
C LEU A 23 7.07 0.41 -6.17
N SER A 24 8.19 0.59 -6.88
CA SER A 24 9.22 -0.44 -7.03
C SER A 24 9.84 -0.83 -5.69
N GLU A 25 10.17 0.14 -4.83
CA GLU A 25 10.69 -0.13 -3.49
C GLU A 25 9.66 -0.86 -2.62
N ALA A 26 8.40 -0.41 -2.63
CA ALA A 26 7.33 -1.07 -1.89
C ALA A 26 7.12 -2.53 -2.33
N ARG A 27 7.19 -2.82 -3.63
CA ARG A 27 7.15 -4.19 -4.15
C ARG A 27 8.32 -5.03 -3.67
N GLY A 28 9.53 -4.46 -3.61
CA GLY A 28 10.70 -5.13 -3.05
C GLY A 28 10.47 -5.54 -1.59
N ILE A 29 9.94 -4.63 -0.78
CA ILE A 29 9.61 -4.91 0.64
C ILE A 29 8.54 -6.00 0.76
N VAL A 30 7.48 -5.95 -0.06
CA VAL A 30 6.41 -6.96 -0.02
C VAL A 30 6.91 -8.32 -0.50
N ALA A 31 7.82 -8.37 -1.47
CA ALA A 31 8.43 -9.62 -1.91
C ALA A 31 9.29 -10.27 -0.81
N ASP A 32 9.82 -9.47 0.12
CA ASP A 32 10.73 -9.92 1.17
C ASP A 32 10.15 -9.77 2.59
N VAL A 33 8.84 -10.00 2.74
CA VAL A 33 8.10 -9.81 4.00
C VAL A 33 8.72 -10.50 5.22
N ALA A 34 9.41 -11.63 5.05
CA ALA A 34 10.04 -12.36 6.14
C ALA A 34 11.25 -11.64 6.75
N HIS A 35 11.87 -10.73 6.01
CA HIS A 35 13.06 -9.99 6.42
C HIS A 35 12.74 -8.53 6.84
N HIS A 36 11.47 -8.16 6.84
CA HIS A 36 11.02 -6.81 7.19
C HIS A 36 10.08 -6.80 8.38
N PRO A 37 10.13 -5.77 9.24
CA PRO A 37 9.16 -5.63 10.32
C PRO A 37 7.77 -5.34 9.75
N ASP A 38 6.72 -5.86 10.40
CA ASP A 38 5.31 -5.68 9.99
C ASP A 38 4.96 -4.20 9.73
N THR A 39 5.55 -3.28 10.48
CA THR A 39 5.35 -1.84 10.31
C THR A 39 5.85 -1.32 8.96
N LEU A 40 6.97 -1.83 8.46
CA LEU A 40 7.51 -1.49 7.14
C LEU A 40 6.70 -2.14 6.03
N VAL A 41 6.28 -3.39 6.21
CA VAL A 41 5.40 -4.09 5.27
C VAL A 41 4.05 -3.37 5.14
N LEU A 42 3.47 -2.92 6.26
CA LEU A 42 2.25 -2.11 6.27
C LEU A 42 2.41 -0.79 5.51
N LEU A 43 3.56 -0.12 5.65
CA LEU A 43 3.85 1.11 4.91
C LEU A 43 3.95 0.84 3.40
N ALA A 44 4.66 -0.23 3.00
CA ALA A 44 4.78 -0.63 1.62
C ALA A 44 3.41 -0.96 0.99
N CYS A 45 2.55 -1.71 1.70
CA CYS A 45 1.19 -1.99 1.22
C CYS A 45 0.36 -0.71 1.04
N ARG A 46 0.51 0.30 1.91
CA ARG A 46 -0.17 1.59 1.75
C ARG A 46 0.31 2.35 0.51
N VAL A 47 1.61 2.30 0.22
CA VAL A 47 2.19 2.89 -1.01
C VAL A 47 1.61 2.22 -2.26
N ILE A 48 1.51 0.89 -2.27
CA ILE A 48 0.88 0.12 -3.37
C ILE A 48 -0.59 0.51 -3.53
N CYS A 49 -1.35 0.55 -2.44
CA CYS A 49 -2.76 0.98 -2.46
C CYS A 49 -2.95 2.40 -2.98
N ALA A 50 -2.02 3.31 -2.69
CA ALA A 50 -2.12 4.71 -3.09
C ALA A 50 -1.72 4.95 -4.55
N HIS A 51 -0.76 4.17 -5.07
CA HIS A 51 -0.06 4.53 -6.32
C HIS A 51 -0.09 3.45 -7.40
N SER A 52 -0.47 2.21 -7.09
CA SER A 52 -0.62 1.20 -8.13
C SER A 52 -1.85 1.48 -9.00
N LEU A 53 -1.64 1.34 -10.31
CA LEU A 53 -2.69 1.36 -11.34
C LEU A 53 -3.32 -0.03 -11.52
N ASP A 54 -2.71 -1.09 -10.97
CA ASP A 54 -3.23 -2.44 -11.04
C ASP A 54 -4.23 -2.68 -9.89
N PRO A 55 -5.53 -2.87 -10.19
CA PRO A 55 -6.52 -3.14 -9.16
C PRO A 55 -6.28 -4.47 -8.42
N PHE A 56 -5.68 -5.48 -9.07
CA PHE A 56 -5.39 -6.75 -8.43
C PHE A 56 -4.31 -6.59 -7.36
N GLU A 57 -3.21 -5.92 -7.72
CA GLU A 57 -2.14 -5.59 -6.79
C GLU A 57 -2.63 -4.81 -5.55
N ARG A 58 -3.58 -3.89 -5.75
CA ARG A 58 -4.21 -3.16 -4.63
C ARG A 58 -5.03 -4.07 -3.71
N VAL A 59 -5.77 -5.03 -4.27
CA VAL A 59 -6.57 -5.98 -3.48
C VAL A 59 -5.66 -6.88 -2.65
N GLU A 60 -4.58 -7.39 -3.25
CA GLU A 60 -3.58 -8.21 -2.53
C GLU A 60 -2.93 -7.42 -1.38
N ALA A 61 -2.54 -6.16 -1.63
CA ALA A 61 -1.98 -5.28 -0.60
C ALA A 61 -2.96 -5.02 0.56
N LEU A 62 -4.25 -4.85 0.27
CA LEU A 62 -5.30 -4.73 1.30
C LEU A 62 -5.47 -6.03 2.09
N GLY A 63 -5.40 -7.18 1.43
CA GLY A 63 -5.42 -8.49 2.08
C GLY A 63 -4.28 -8.65 3.08
N LEU A 64 -3.06 -8.31 2.67
CA LEU A 64 -1.89 -8.37 3.54
C LEU A 64 -1.99 -7.40 4.73
N ILE A 65 -2.48 -6.17 4.53
CA ILE A 65 -2.76 -5.22 5.63
C ILE A 65 -3.72 -5.86 6.67
N ARG A 66 -4.75 -6.56 6.21
CA ARG A 66 -5.73 -7.19 7.10
C ARG A 66 -5.13 -8.34 7.91
N ILE A 67 -4.27 -9.16 7.28
CA ILE A 67 -3.54 -10.22 7.96
C ILE A 67 -2.64 -9.63 9.05
N LEU A 68 -1.84 -8.62 8.72
CA LEU A 68 -0.93 -7.98 9.67
C LEU A 68 -1.66 -7.33 10.85
N ALA A 69 -2.84 -6.73 10.61
CA ALA A 69 -3.68 -6.18 11.68
C ALA A 69 -4.19 -7.25 12.67
N THR A 70 -4.35 -8.50 12.23
CA THR A 70 -4.69 -9.62 13.12
C THR A 70 -3.47 -10.22 13.82
N SER A 71 -2.28 -10.06 13.23
CA SER A 71 -1.02 -10.58 13.77
C SER A 71 -0.43 -9.71 14.87
N THR A 72 -0.74 -8.41 14.93
CA THR A 72 -0.30 -7.54 16.04
C THR A 72 -1.17 -7.78 17.28
N PRO A 73 -0.72 -8.54 18.29
CA PRO A 73 -1.46 -8.71 19.52
C PRO A 73 -1.12 -7.48 20.36
N ASN A 74 -1.96 -6.45 20.33
CA ASN A 74 -1.78 -5.35 21.26
C ASN A 74 -1.98 -5.88 22.69
N ALA A 75 -0.90 -5.83 23.46
CA ALA A 75 -0.72 -5.93 24.90
C ALA A 75 -1.95 -6.34 25.77
N SER A 76 -1.79 -7.51 26.40
CA SER A 76 -2.31 -7.93 27.71
C SER A 76 -3.83 -7.97 27.95
N PRO A 77 -4.44 -9.15 28.21
CA PRO A 77 -5.66 -9.19 29.00
C PRO A 77 -5.31 -8.70 30.40
N SER A 78 -5.85 -7.56 30.82
CA SER A 78 -5.77 -7.12 32.21
C SER A 78 -6.22 -8.28 33.10
N ARG A 79 -5.26 -8.88 33.81
CA ARG A 79 -5.52 -10.01 34.69
C ARG A 79 -6.46 -9.53 35.80
N VAL A 80 -7.50 -10.31 35.98
CA VAL A 80 -8.42 -10.29 37.12
C VAL A 80 -7.65 -10.00 38.42
N GLY A 81 -7.98 -8.88 39.05
CA GLY A 81 -7.58 -8.56 40.42
C GLY A 81 -8.80 -8.71 41.30
N GLY A 82 -8.99 -9.91 41.86
CA GLY A 82 -9.96 -10.12 42.93
C GLY A 82 -9.46 -9.51 44.24
N ALA A 83 -10.37 -8.90 44.98
CA ALA A 83 -10.37 -8.74 46.43
C ALA A 83 -11.82 -8.34 46.78
N SER A 84 -12.60 -9.30 47.30
CA SER A 84 -12.98 -9.44 48.71
C SER A 84 -14.15 -8.54 49.11
#